data_AF-A0A4Y2GJY6-F1
#
_entry.id   AF-A0A4Y2GJY6-F1
#
_cell.length_a   1.000
_cell.length_b   1.000
_cell.length_c   1.000
_cell.angle_alpha   90.00
_cell.angle_beta   90.00
_cell.angle_gamma   90.00
#
_symmetry.space_group_name_H-M   'P 1'
#
loop_
_entity.id
_entity.type
_entity.pdbx_description
1 polymer ?
#
loop_
_entity_poly.entity_id
_entity_poly.type
_entity_poly.pdbx_seq_one_letter_code
_entity_poly.pdbx_strand_id
1 'polypeptide(L)'
;MASPEEKAQCVLGNVMFFWDYVKDIVYRTEAHNVVKLKQRIQAAIETVDQGMLQRFWKELEYRLDIIHATKGCPQLKKFLL
;
A
#
# COMPACT_ATOMS: atom_id res chain seq x y z
N MET A 1 25.87 -2.32 -7.69
CA MET A 1 24.87 -1.27 -7.38
C MET A 1 23.62 -1.61 -8.19
N ALA A 2 22.51 -1.95 -7.54
CA ALA A 2 21.29 -2.43 -8.22
C ALA A 2 20.63 -1.32 -9.04
N SER A 3 20.10 -1.67 -10.21
CA SER A 3 19.46 -0.76 -11.15
C SER A 3 18.23 -0.08 -10.50
N PRO A 4 17.93 1.20 -10.81
CA PRO A 4 16.71 1.87 -10.32
C PRO A 4 15.43 1.07 -10.59
N GLU A 5 15.39 0.27 -11.66
CA GLU A 5 14.26 -0.58 -12.05
C GLU A 5 14.09 -1.82 -11.16
N GLU A 6 15.17 -2.44 -10.69
CA GLU A 6 15.09 -3.57 -9.74
C GLU A 6 14.58 -3.11 -8.38
N LYS A 7 14.94 -1.89 -7.96
CA LYS A 7 14.38 -1.27 -6.75
C LYS A 7 12.91 -0.91 -6.96
N ALA A 8 12.52 -0.44 -8.15
CA ALA A 8 11.14 -0.14 -8.49
C ALA A 8 10.23 -1.38 -8.37
N GLN A 9 10.67 -2.52 -8.91
CA GLN A 9 9.89 -3.76 -8.89
C GLN A 9 9.67 -4.32 -7.47
N CYS A 10 10.64 -4.16 -6.57
CA CYS A 10 10.51 -4.61 -5.18
C CYS A 10 9.65 -3.67 -4.32
N VAL A 11 9.54 -2.39 -4.70
CA VAL A 11 8.89 -1.34 -3.91
C VAL A 11 7.43 -1.19 -4.38
N LEU A 12 7.16 -1.29 -5.69
CA LEU A 12 5.82 -1.23 -6.31
C LEU A 12 4.80 -2.25 -5.77
N GLY A 13 5.27 -3.41 -5.30
CA GLY A 13 4.42 -4.45 -4.71
C GLY A 13 3.85 -4.14 -3.32
N ASN A 14 4.41 -3.17 -2.58
CA ASN A 14 4.12 -3.02 -1.14
C ASN A 14 2.87 -2.18 -0.82
N VAL A 15 2.50 -1.17 -1.62
CA VAL A 15 1.23 -0.43 -1.41
C VAL A 15 0.03 -1.30 -1.78
N MET A 16 0.15 -2.12 -2.83
CA MET A 16 -0.84 -3.17 -3.13
C MET A 16 -0.94 -4.16 -1.97
N PHE A 17 0.20 -4.63 -1.44
CA PHE A 17 0.23 -5.55 -0.31
C PHE A 17 -0.43 -5.00 0.96
N PHE A 18 -0.16 -3.74 1.34
CA PHE A 18 -0.75 -3.16 2.56
C PHE A 18 -2.28 -3.06 2.47
N TRP A 19 -2.79 -2.61 1.33
CA TRP A 19 -4.23 -2.49 1.12
C TRP A 19 -4.91 -3.85 1.03
N ASP A 20 -4.32 -4.82 0.34
CA ASP A 20 -4.82 -6.19 0.28
C ASP A 20 -4.77 -6.87 1.65
N TYR A 21 -3.74 -6.60 2.45
CA TYR A 21 -3.63 -7.10 3.83
C TYR A 21 -4.73 -6.57 4.75
N VAL A 22 -4.99 -5.26 4.74
CA VAL A 22 -6.08 -4.66 5.53
C VAL A 22 -7.43 -5.19 5.08
N LYS A 23 -7.65 -5.31 3.76
CA LYS A 23 -8.88 -5.91 3.21
C LYS A 23 -9.06 -7.36 3.64
N ASP A 24 -8.02 -8.17 3.57
CA ASP A 24 -8.09 -9.58 3.98
C ASP A 24 -8.58 -9.70 5.42
N ILE A 25 -8.04 -8.89 6.34
CA ILE A 25 -8.43 -8.91 7.75
C ILE A 25 -9.85 -8.38 7.98
N VAL A 26 -10.21 -7.26 7.33
CA VAL A 26 -11.52 -6.62 7.50
C VAL A 26 -12.65 -7.49 6.92
N TYR A 27 -12.42 -8.11 5.77
CA TYR A 27 -13.41 -8.90 5.02
C TYR A 27 -13.32 -10.42 5.26
N ARG A 28 -12.36 -10.92 6.04
CA ARG A 28 -12.18 -12.35 6.35
C ARG A 28 -13.44 -13.07 6.85
N THR A 29 -14.37 -12.32 7.40
CA THR A 29 -15.60 -12.85 7.98
C THR A 29 -16.69 -11.81 7.76
N GLU A 30 -17.94 -12.21 7.54
CA GLU A 30 -19.02 -11.22 7.36
C GLU A 30 -19.23 -10.40 8.64
N ALA A 31 -19.25 -9.06 8.50
CA ALA A 31 -19.52 -8.14 9.58
C ALA A 31 -20.99 -7.69 9.50
N HIS A 32 -21.90 -8.46 10.10
CA HIS A 32 -23.33 -8.11 10.13
C HIS A 32 -23.67 -6.91 11.04
N ASN A 33 -22.68 -6.31 11.72
CA ASN A 33 -22.87 -5.18 12.63
C ASN A 33 -21.66 -4.23 12.57
N VAL A 34 -21.94 -2.92 12.54
CA VAL A 34 -20.95 -1.84 12.55
C VAL A 34 -19.99 -1.92 13.75
N VAL A 35 -20.45 -2.39 14.91
CA VAL A 35 -19.60 -2.58 16.09
C VAL A 35 -18.51 -3.62 15.85
N LYS A 36 -18.87 -4.75 15.23
CA LYS A 36 -17.91 -5.81 14.87
C LYS A 36 -16.94 -5.34 13.79
N LEU A 37 -17.43 -4.55 12.83
CA LEU A 37 -16.57 -3.95 11.80
C LEU A 37 -15.52 -3.02 12.43
N LYS A 38 -15.94 -2.15 13.36
CA LYS A 38 -15.04 -1.25 14.07
C LYS A 38 -13.96 -2.01 14.85
N GLN A 39 -14.33 -3.08 15.55
CA GLN A 39 -13.37 -3.93 16.27
C GLN A 39 -12.36 -4.60 15.33
N ARG A 40 -12.77 -5.02 14.14
CA ARG A 40 -11.86 -5.62 13.16
C ARG A 40 -10.92 -4.62 12.53
N ILE A 41 -11.41 -3.42 12.20
CA ILE A 41 -10.54 -2.34 11.72
C ILE A 41 -9.48 -2.05 12.78
N GLN A 42 -9.88 -1.99 14.06
CA GLN A 42 -8.94 -1.76 15.15
C GLN A 42 -7.92 -2.91 15.28
N ALA A 43 -8.36 -4.17 15.25
CA ALA A 43 -7.47 -5.33 15.28
C ALA A 43 -6.53 -5.37 14.05
N ALA A 44 -7.02 -5.00 12.87
CA ALA A 44 -6.20 -4.91 11.67
C ALA A 44 -5.10 -3.87 11.85
N ILE A 45 -5.44 -2.67 12.34
CA ILE A 45 -4.48 -1.60 12.64
C ILE A 45 -3.45 -2.05 13.68
N GLU A 46 -3.88 -2.76 14.73
CA GLU A 46 -2.98 -3.30 15.77
C GLU A 46 -2.00 -4.34 15.23
N THR A 47 -2.35 -5.06 14.15
CA THR A 47 -1.44 -6.02 13.50
C THR A 47 -0.43 -5.35 12.55
N VAL A 48 -0.63 -4.06 12.25
CA VAL A 48 0.30 -3.32 11.39
C VAL A 48 1.55 -2.96 12.18
N ASP A 49 2.65 -3.62 11.86
CA ASP A 49 3.96 -3.32 12.42
C ASP A 49 4.55 -2.01 11.87
N GLN A 50 5.40 -1.36 12.66
CA GLN A 50 6.13 -0.15 12.25
C GLN A 50 6.94 -0.36 10.96
N GLY A 51 7.54 -1.53 10.78
CA GLY A 51 8.26 -1.89 9.57
C GLY A 51 7.36 -2.04 8.34
N MET A 52 6.08 -2.37 8.51
CA MET A 52 5.10 -2.40 7.42
C MET A 52 4.72 -0.97 6.99
N LEU A 53 4.50 -0.08 7.97
CA LEU A 53 4.25 1.34 7.71
C LEU A 53 5.43 2.04 7.04
N GLN A 54 6.66 1.79 7.49
CA GLN A 54 7.87 2.37 6.90
C GLN A 54 8.06 1.95 5.44
N ARG A 55 7.72 0.71 5.10
CA ARG A 55 7.77 0.20 3.72
C ARG A 55 6.69 0.82 2.84
N PHE A 56 5.46 0.92 3.36
CA PHE A 56 4.37 1.62 2.68
C PHE A 56 4.73 3.09 2.40
N TRP A 57 5.31 3.77 3.39
CA TRP A 57 5.69 5.17 3.26
C TRP A 57 6.76 5.40 2.19
N LYS A 58 7.83 4.59 2.19
CA LYS A 58 8.88 4.65 1.15
C LYS A 58 8.35 4.41 -0.26
N GLU A 59 7.40 3.51 -0.40
CA GLU A 59 6.77 3.24 -1.70
C GLU A 59 5.91 4.42 -2.16
N LEU A 60 5.17 5.05 -1.25
CA LEU A 60 4.40 6.25 -1.58
C LEU A 60 5.32 7.40 -2.01
N GLU A 61 6.42 7.63 -1.29
CA GLU A 61 7.45 8.61 -1.66
C GLU A 61 8.05 8.30 -3.03
N TYR A 62 8.37 7.04 -3.32
CA TYR A 62 8.88 6.62 -4.62
C TYR A 62 7.90 6.89 -5.76
N ARG A 63 6.61 6.59 -5.58
CA ARG A 63 5.57 6.91 -6.58
C ARG A 63 5.42 8.40 -6.79
N LEU A 64 5.44 9.19 -5.72
CA LEU A 64 5.38 10.65 -5.81
C LEU A 64 6.59 11.21 -6.55
N ASP A 65 7.79 10.68 -6.29
CA ASP A 65 9.02 11.05 -7.00
C ASP A 65 8.93 10.70 -8.48
N ILE A 66 8.38 9.52 -8.85
CA ILE A 66 8.13 9.20 -10.26
C ILE A 66 7.16 10.20 -10.88
N ILE A 67 6.02 10.49 -10.24
CA ILE A 67 5.02 11.42 -10.75
C ILE A 67 5.61 12.82 -10.96
N HIS A 68 6.44 13.27 -10.02
CA HIS A 68 7.13 14.55 -10.07
C HIS A 68 8.17 14.55 -11.20
N ALA A 69 9.03 13.53 -11.27
CA ALA A 69 10.06 13.39 -12.30
C ALA A 69 9.47 13.26 -13.71
N THR A 70 8.30 12.62 -13.84
CA THR A 70 7.58 12.47 -15.12
C THR A 70 6.70 13.68 -15.48
N LYS A 71 6.77 14.78 -14.70
CA LYS A 71 6.05 16.05 -14.95
C LYS A 71 4.58 15.86 -15.38
N GLY A 72 3.87 14.91 -14.76
CA GLY A 72 2.45 14.68 -15.06
C GLY A 72 2.16 14.12 -16.46
N CYS A 73 3.10 13.43 -17.09
CA CYS A 73 2.86 12.80 -18.39
C CYS A 73 1.71 11.77 -18.28
N PRO A 74 0.55 11.98 -18.96
CA PRO A 74 -0.66 11.18 -18.74
C PRO A 74 -0.52 9.69 -19.06
N GLN A 75 0.47 9.35 -19.89
CA GLN A 75 0.67 8.03 -20.49
C GLN A 75 1.12 6.96 -19.47
N LEU A 76 1.75 7.38 -18.36
CA LEU A 76 2.28 6.47 -17.32
C LEU A 76 1.33 6.27 -16.14
N LYS A 77 0.19 6.98 -16.11
CA LYS A 77 -0.81 6.85 -15.03
C LYS A 77 -1.31 5.41 -14.86
N LYS A 78 -1.36 4.61 -15.94
CA LYS A 78 -1.83 3.22 -15.91
C LYS A 78 -0.92 2.26 -15.12
N PHE A 79 0.32 2.66 -14.86
CA PHE A 79 1.28 1.85 -14.10
C PHE A 79 1.40 2.35 -12.64
N LEU A 80 0.77 3.48 -12.32
CA LEU A 80 0.85 4.16 -11.02
C LEU A 80 -0.44 4.05 -10.20
N LEU A 81 -1.57 3.71 -10.84
CA LEU A 81 -2.91 3.43 -10.28
C LEU A 81 -3.29 1.98 -10.59
#